data_AF-A0A2U1W0C4-F1
#
_entry.id   AF-A0A2U1W0C4-F1
#
_cell.length_a   1.000
_cell.length_b   1.000
_cell.length_c   1.000
_cell.angle_alpha   90.00
_cell.angle_beta   90.00
_cell.angle_gamma   90.00
#
_symmetry.space_group_name_H-M   'P 1'
#
loop_
_entity.id
_entity.type
_entity.pdbx_description
1 polymer ?
#
loop_
_entity_poly.entity_id
_entity_poly.type
_entity_poly.pdbx_seq_one_letter_code
_entity_poly.pdbx_strand_id
1 'polypeptide(L)'
;MAAWEGDMERRHAQMPRWYWDRAQRHRQFVRWVEAEAEGMAMQLSYHLRPDTPADTAGAVRRMVDLLARDAEWARHVEELQPAERAA
;
A
#
# COMPACT_ATOMS: atom_id res chain seq x y z
N MET A 1 4.33 -19.54 -18.44
CA MET A 1 4.37 -19.59 -16.96
C MET A 1 5.43 -20.59 -16.54
N ALA A 2 6.28 -20.24 -15.57
CA ALA A 2 7.30 -21.17 -15.08
C ALA A 2 6.64 -22.35 -14.35
N ALA A 3 7.27 -23.54 -14.38
CA ALA A 3 6.72 -24.76 -13.76
C ALA A 3 6.43 -24.61 -12.26
N TRP A 4 7.21 -23.76 -11.56
CA TRP A 4 7.02 -23.41 -10.16
C TRP A 4 5.74 -22.59 -9.90
N GLU A 5 5.37 -21.71 -10.83
CA GLU A 5 4.24 -20.78 -10.68
C GLU A 5 2.90 -21.54 -10.78
N GLY A 6 2.80 -22.49 -11.73
CA GLY A 6 1.64 -23.38 -11.84
C GLY A 6 1.53 -24.41 -10.70
N ASP A 7 2.65 -24.76 -10.06
CA ASP A 7 2.65 -25.65 -8.89
C ASP A 7 2.17 -24.91 -7.63
N MET A 8 2.54 -23.63 -7.48
CA MET A 8 2.00 -22.74 -6.45
C MET A 8 0.51 -22.47 -6.64
N GLU A 9 0.04 -22.26 -7.88
CA GLU A 9 -1.38 -22.08 -8.18
C GLU A 9 -2.22 -23.29 -7.75
N ARG A 10 -1.73 -24.50 -7.99
CA ARG A 10 -2.42 -25.73 -7.56
C ARG A 10 -2.40 -25.93 -6.05
N ARG A 11 -1.30 -25.62 -5.36
CA ARG A 11 -1.19 -25.77 -3.90
C ARG A 11 -1.96 -24.70 -3.12
N HIS A 12 -2.19 -23.54 -3.74
CA HIS A 12 -2.84 -22.40 -3.12
C HIS A 12 -4.13 -22.00 -3.86
N ALA A 13 -4.96 -23.00 -4.19
CA ALA A 13 -6.22 -22.81 -4.92
C ALA A 13 -7.24 -21.90 -4.19
N GLN A 14 -7.05 -21.66 -2.90
CA GLN A 14 -7.83 -20.70 -2.11
C GLN A 14 -7.48 -19.24 -2.41
N MET A 15 -6.38 -18.97 -3.12
CA MET A 15 -6.01 -17.62 -3.50
C MET A 15 -6.92 -17.10 -4.62
N PRO A 16 -7.35 -15.82 -4.53
CA PRO A 16 -8.11 -15.21 -5.60
C PRO A 16 -7.36 -15.30 -6.93
N ARG A 17 -8.09 -15.52 -8.03
CA ARG A 17 -7.49 -15.66 -9.37
C ARG A 17 -6.60 -14.48 -9.77
N TRP A 18 -6.90 -13.27 -9.29
CA TRP A 18 -6.08 -12.08 -9.54
C TRP A 18 -4.67 -12.18 -8.95
N TYR A 19 -4.46 -13.03 -7.93
CA TYR A 19 -3.16 -13.20 -7.30
C TYR A 19 -2.13 -13.80 -8.26
N TRP A 20 -2.54 -14.54 -9.28
CA TRP A 20 -1.60 -15.12 -10.25
C TRP A 20 -1.22 -14.14 -11.36
N ASP A 21 -1.98 -13.05 -11.53
CA ASP A 21 -1.68 -11.97 -12.47
C ASP A 21 -0.75 -10.93 -11.84
N ARG A 22 0.41 -10.71 -12.44
CA ARG A 22 1.44 -9.78 -11.92
C ARG A 22 0.93 -8.34 -11.84
N ALA A 23 0.20 -7.87 -12.85
CA ALA A 23 -0.31 -6.50 -12.88
C ALA A 23 -1.38 -6.30 -11.81
N GLN A 24 -2.26 -7.27 -11.63
CA GLN A 24 -3.28 -7.23 -10.59
C GLN A 24 -2.67 -7.35 -9.18
N ARG A 25 -1.65 -8.21 -8.98
CA ARG A 25 -0.89 -8.23 -7.71
C ARG A 25 -0.31 -6.86 -7.41
N HIS A 26 0.32 -6.22 -8.39
CA HIS A 26 0.91 -4.90 -8.21
C HIS A 26 -0.14 -3.84 -7.86
N ARG A 27 -1.30 -3.84 -8.53
CA ARG A 27 -2.41 -2.95 -8.18
C ARG A 27 -2.94 -3.17 -6.76
N GLN A 28 -3.14 -4.43 -6.36
CA GLN A 28 -3.60 -4.73 -5.00
C GLN A 28 -2.57 -4.33 -3.94
N PHE A 29 -1.29 -4.50 -4.24
CA PHE A 29 -0.21 -4.02 -3.37
C PHE A 29 -0.24 -2.50 -3.22
N VAL A 30 -0.34 -1.75 -4.31
CA VAL A 30 -0.36 -0.28 -4.29
C VAL A 30 -1.57 0.24 -3.50
N ARG A 31 -2.76 -0.32 -3.75
CA ARG A 31 -3.99 0.03 -2.99
C ARG A 31 -3.87 -0.29 -1.50
N TRP A 32 -3.21 -1.39 -1.17
CA TRP A 32 -2.95 -1.74 0.22
C TRP A 32 -2.00 -0.73 0.87
N VAL A 33 -0.92 -0.32 0.19
CA VAL A 33 0.01 0.71 0.68
C VAL A 33 -0.71 2.02 0.96
N GLU A 34 -1.57 2.48 0.04
CA GLU A 34 -2.36 3.70 0.23
C GLU A 34 -3.22 3.61 1.49
N ALA A 35 -4.06 2.57 1.58
CA ALA A 35 -4.99 2.41 2.70
C ALA A 35 -4.28 2.26 4.05
N GLU A 36 -3.18 1.51 4.09
CA GLU A 36 -2.39 1.29 5.30
C GLU A 36 -1.70 2.59 5.73
N ALA A 37 -1.08 3.31 4.79
CA ALA A 37 -0.37 4.55 5.08
C ALA A 37 -1.32 5.64 5.60
N GLU A 38 -2.49 5.81 4.96
CA GLU A 38 -3.53 6.73 5.43
C GLU A 38 -4.06 6.33 6.81
N GLY A 39 -4.34 5.04 7.02
CA GLY A 39 -4.81 4.50 8.29
C GLY A 39 -3.83 4.75 9.44
N MET A 40 -2.55 4.45 9.23
CA MET A 40 -1.49 4.68 10.21
C MET A 40 -1.28 6.17 10.48
N ALA A 41 -1.29 7.02 9.45
CA ALA A 41 -1.15 8.47 9.60
C ALA A 41 -2.27 9.06 10.46
N MET A 42 -3.51 8.62 10.21
CA MET A 42 -4.68 8.99 11.00
C MET A 42 -4.54 8.54 12.46
N GLN A 43 -4.18 7.27 12.70
CA GLN A 43 -4.01 6.75 14.05
C GLN A 43 -2.91 7.49 14.83
N LEU A 44 -1.77 7.74 14.21
CA LEU A 44 -0.68 8.51 14.83
C LEU A 44 -1.09 9.95 15.13
N SER A 45 -1.85 10.58 14.25
CA SER A 45 -2.38 11.93 14.47
C SER A 45 -3.31 11.99 15.68
N TYR A 46 -4.12 10.96 15.94
CA TYR A 46 -4.94 10.88 17.16
C TYR A 46 -4.12 10.82 18.45
N HIS A 47 -2.87 10.36 18.39
CA HIS A 47 -1.97 10.29 19.56
C HIS A 47 -1.28 11.64 19.84
N LEU A 48 -1.34 12.61 18.92
CA LEU A 48 -0.81 13.97 19.12
C LEU A 48 -1.77 14.82 19.96
N ARG A 49 -1.81 14.57 21.27
CA ARG A 49 -2.53 15.43 22.21
C ARG A 49 -1.74 16.71 22.52
N PRO A 50 -2.41 17.80 22.96
CA PRO A 50 -1.73 19.07 23.30
C PRO A 50 -0.64 18.94 24.38
N ASP A 51 -0.73 17.94 25.25
CA ASP A 51 0.21 17.63 26.33
C ASP A 51 1.34 16.65 25.92
N THR A 52 1.37 16.23 24.64
CA THR A 52 2.42 15.32 24.15
C THR A 52 3.79 16.01 24.23
N PRO A 53 4.82 15.36 24.83
CA PRO A 53 6.17 15.91 24.88
C PRO A 53 6.67 16.32 23.49
N ALA A 54 7.36 17.47 23.40
CA ALA A 54 7.75 18.07 22.12
C ALA A 54 8.58 17.14 21.23
N ASP A 55 9.49 16.37 21.82
CA ASP A 55 10.34 15.41 21.08
C ASP A 55 9.51 14.27 20.48
N THR A 56 8.57 13.73 21.26
CA THR A 56 7.62 12.70 20.80
C THR A 56 6.70 13.25 19.73
N ALA A 57 6.13 14.44 19.94
CA ALA A 57 5.27 15.09 18.96
C ALA A 57 6.01 15.36 17.65
N GLY A 58 7.28 15.78 17.72
CA GLY A 58 8.13 15.98 16.55
C GLY A 58 8.41 14.68 15.78
N ALA A 59 8.69 13.59 16.48
CA ALA A 59 8.89 12.28 15.85
C ALA A 59 7.61 11.77 15.18
N VAL A 60 6.47 11.86 15.87
CA VAL A 60 5.17 11.41 15.34
C VAL A 60 4.76 12.23 14.13
N ARG A 61 4.93 13.56 14.14
CA ARG A 61 4.65 14.40 12.96
C ARG A 61 5.49 13.99 11.74
N ARG A 62 6.80 13.73 11.94
CA ARG A 62 7.65 13.23 10.85
C ARG A 62 7.17 11.88 10.30
N MET A 63 6.69 10.97 11.16
CA MET A 63 6.12 9.70 10.71
C MET A 63 4.85 9.92 9.90
N VAL A 64 3.96 10.81 10.34
CA VAL A 64 2.75 11.19 9.59
C VAL A 64 3.11 11.76 8.22
N ASP A 65 4.11 12.64 8.14
CA ASP A 65 4.57 13.21 6.87
C ASP A 65 5.14 12.15 5.91
N LEU A 66 5.86 11.16 6.43
CA LEU A 66 6.39 10.05 5.61
C LEU A 66 5.26 9.16 5.08
N LEU A 67 4.29 8.81 5.93
CA LEU A 67 3.13 8.01 5.52
C LEU A 67 2.27 8.75 4.49
N ALA A 68 2.11 10.06 4.62
CA ALA A 68 1.42 10.86 3.61
C ALA A 68 2.10 10.79 2.24
N ARG A 69 3.45 10.79 2.20
CA ARG A 69 4.21 10.61 0.96
C ARG A 69 4.05 9.21 0.37
N ASP A 70 3.99 8.18 1.21
CA ASP A 70 3.77 6.81 0.74
C ASP A 70 2.36 6.65 0.12
N ALA A 71 1.34 7.28 0.71
CA ALA A 71 -0.01 7.31 0.14
C ALA A 71 -0.08 8.10 -1.18
N GLU A 72 0.61 9.24 -1.26
CA GLU A 72 0.73 10.01 -2.52
C GLU A 72 1.45 9.22 -3.62
N TRP A 73 2.55 8.54 -3.27
CA TRP A 73 3.25 7.66 -4.20
C TRP A 73 2.33 6.55 -4.72
N ALA A 74 1.58 5.91 -3.83
CA ALA A 74 0.67 4.83 -4.20
C ALA A 74 -0.41 5.31 -5.19
N ARG A 75 -1.05 6.44 -4.91
CA ARG A 75 -2.03 7.07 -5.82
C ARG A 75 -1.42 7.36 -7.19
N HIS A 76 -0.22 7.93 -7.22
CA HIS A 76 0.48 8.24 -8.47
C HIS A 76 0.80 6.97 -9.28
N VAL A 77 1.22 5.90 -8.63
CA VAL A 77 1.49 4.62 -9.31
C VAL A 77 0.20 4.01 -9.88
N GLU A 78 -0.92 4.12 -9.19
CA GLU A 78 -2.22 3.67 -9.73
C GLU A 78 -2.68 4.53 -10.92
N GLU A 79 -2.52 5.85 -10.84
CA GLU A 79 -2.85 6.81 -11.91
C GLU A 79 -1.97 6.68 -13.16
N LEU A 80 -0.77 6.09 -13.06
CA LEU A 80 0.11 5.81 -14.21
C LEU A 80 -0.22 4.51 -14.93
N GLN A 81 -1.09 3.65 -14.37
CA GLN A 81 -1.56 2.42 -15.01
C GLN A 81 -2.69 2.51 -16.10
N PRO A 82 -3.23 3.67 -16.54
CA PRO A 82 -4.29 3.71 -17.56
C PRO A 82 -3.86 3.50 -19.03
N ALA A 83 -2.64 3.02 -19.35
CA ALA A 83 -2.19 2.92 -20.75
C ALA A 83 -2.13 1.50 -21.38
N GLU A 84 -2.39 0.42 -20.64
CA GLU A 84 -2.32 -0.96 -21.20
C GLU A 84 -3.68 -1.56 -21.59
N ARG A 85 -4.75 -0.77 -21.67
CA ARG A 85 -6.08 -1.24 -22.10
C ARG A 85 -6.50 -0.80 -23.50
N ALA A 86 -5.60 -0.21 -24.29
CA ALA A 86 -5.91 0.31 -25.63
C ALA A 86 -4.85 -0.04 -26.71
N ALA A 87 -4.19 -1.20 -26.61
CA ALA A 87 -3.34 -1.75 -27.66
C ALA A 87 -3.69 -3.21 -27.95
#